data_AF-A0AAE0Q383-F1
#
_entry.id   AF-A0AAE0Q383-F1
#
_cell.length_a   1.000
_cell.length_b   1.000
_cell.length_c   1.000
_cell.angle_alpha   90.00
_cell.angle_beta   90.00
_cell.angle_gamma   90.00
#
_symmetry.space_group_name_H-M   'P 1'
#
loop_
_entity.id
_entity.type
_entity.pdbx_description
1 polymer ?
#
loop_
_entity_poly.entity_id
_entity_poly.type
_entity_poly.pdbx_seq_one_letter_code
_entity_poly.pdbx_strand_id
1 'polypeptide(L)'
;SSRSETVAQQQTMENHDHLIRPKKPSNPVSESPSHRVLHRELRVSHRWGLLPAEKCELQRVMEQRRLEQQREREQALRPLTDLEQELSKRRQRLLAYELEEKKRQEDLQNVPEFVRVKDNLRRVPSSSDIFTPGFKRNSPNIQKRTVRV
;
A
#
# COMPACT_ATOMS: atom_id res chain seq x y z
N SER A 1 38.42 20.80 -72.38
CA SER A 1 37.96 19.44 -72.71
C SER A 1 36.80 19.06 -71.81
N SER A 2 35.56 19.35 -72.19
CA SER A 2 34.37 19.00 -71.38
C SER A 2 33.24 18.39 -72.22
N ARG A 3 33.51 18.10 -73.49
CA ARG A 3 32.46 17.66 -74.43
C ARG A 3 32.40 16.14 -74.62
N SER A 4 33.42 15.40 -74.18
CA SER A 4 33.52 13.95 -74.47
C SER A 4 32.97 13.03 -73.37
N GLU A 5 32.83 13.51 -72.12
CA GLU A 5 32.26 12.70 -71.01
C GLU A 5 30.73 12.56 -71.08
N THR A 6 30.06 13.50 -71.75
CA THR A 6 28.59 13.49 -71.88
C THR A 6 28.08 12.42 -72.85
N VAL A 7 28.93 11.92 -73.75
CA VAL A 7 28.53 10.94 -74.78
C VAL A 7 28.45 9.53 -74.21
N ALA A 8 29.37 9.16 -73.32
CA ALA A 8 29.38 7.81 -72.70
C ALA A 8 28.24 7.62 -71.68
N GLN A 9 27.82 8.69 -71.00
CA GLN A 9 26.71 8.65 -70.03
C GLN A 9 25.32 8.67 -70.69
N GLN A 10 25.21 9.11 -71.95
CA GLN A 10 23.94 9.08 -72.68
C GLN A 10 23.62 7.67 -73.19
N GLN A 11 24.62 6.87 -73.55
CA GLN A 11 24.40 5.51 -74.07
C GLN A 11 23.95 4.49 -73.00
N THR A 12 24.21 4.74 -71.71
CA THR A 12 23.72 3.87 -70.62
C THR A 12 22.27 4.17 -70.21
N MET A 13 21.76 5.36 -70.54
CA MET A 13 20.39 5.77 -70.23
C MET A 13 19.38 5.28 -71.29
N GLU A 14 19.80 5.16 -72.55
CA GLU A 14 18.93 4.68 -73.64
C GLU A 14 18.60 3.18 -73.53
N ASN A 15 19.47 2.38 -72.91
CA ASN A 15 19.25 0.93 -72.77
C ASN A 15 18.26 0.54 -71.66
N HIS A 16 17.88 1.46 -70.77
CA HIS A 16 16.88 1.19 -69.73
C HIS A 16 15.43 1.29 -70.22
N ASP A 17 15.20 1.90 -71.39
CA ASP A 17 13.86 2.10 -71.95
C ASP A 17 13.33 0.87 -72.70
N HIS A 18 14.17 -0.14 -72.97
CA HIS A 18 13.77 -1.41 -73.58
C HIS A 18 13.45 -2.51 -72.55
N LEU A 19 13.56 -2.23 -71.25
CA LEU A 19 13.23 -3.19 -70.19
C LEU A 19 11.75 -3.12 -69.85
N ILE A 20 11.03 -4.24 -70.02
CA ILE A 20 9.64 -4.37 -69.56
C ILE A 20 9.63 -4.26 -68.03
N ARG A 21 9.23 -3.09 -67.52
CA ARG A 21 9.01 -2.88 -66.09
C ARG A 21 7.73 -3.61 -65.68
N PRO A 22 7.76 -4.51 -64.68
CA PRO A 22 6.54 -5.13 -64.19
C PRO A 22 5.61 -4.02 -63.67
N LYS A 23 4.42 -3.90 -64.29
CA LYS A 23 3.37 -3.00 -63.82
C LYS A 23 2.87 -3.51 -62.48
N LYS A 24 2.91 -2.66 -61.46
CA LYS A 24 2.32 -2.98 -60.16
C LYS A 24 0.83 -3.27 -60.39
N PRO A 25 0.33 -4.46 -60.00
CA PRO A 25 -1.09 -4.75 -60.17
C PRO A 25 -1.89 -3.69 -59.42
N SER A 26 -2.98 -3.27 -60.05
CA SER A 26 -3.99 -2.41 -59.45
C SER A 26 -4.36 -2.97 -58.08
N ASN A 27 -4.17 -2.17 -57.02
CA ASN A 27 -4.66 -2.52 -55.71
C ASN A 27 -6.10 -1.97 -55.61
N PRO A 28 -7.13 -2.82 -55.63
CA PRO A 28 -8.53 -2.37 -55.64
C PRO A 28 -8.88 -1.51 -54.41
N VAL A 29 -8.16 -1.68 -53.30
CA VAL A 29 -8.28 -0.90 -52.06
C VAL A 29 -7.74 0.53 -52.22
N SER A 30 -6.70 0.70 -53.05
CA SER A 30 -6.09 2.00 -53.34
C SER A 30 -6.74 2.76 -54.48
N GLU A 31 -7.43 2.05 -55.38
CA GLU A 31 -8.05 2.67 -56.56
C GLU A 31 -9.43 3.26 -56.27
N SER A 32 -10.16 2.72 -55.29
CA SER A 32 -11.42 3.31 -54.84
C SER A 32 -11.17 4.60 -54.04
N PRO A 33 -11.55 5.80 -54.54
CA PRO A 33 -11.35 7.05 -53.81
C PRO A 33 -12.17 7.08 -52.52
N SER A 34 -13.37 6.50 -52.55
CA SER A 34 -14.25 6.39 -51.39
C SER A 34 -13.62 5.57 -50.26
N HIS A 35 -12.93 4.46 -50.60
CA HIS A 35 -12.27 3.63 -49.60
C HIS A 35 -11.12 4.39 -48.92
N ARG A 36 -10.33 5.13 -49.69
CA ARG A 36 -9.22 5.92 -49.15
C ARG A 36 -9.69 7.03 -48.22
N VAL A 37 -10.78 7.70 -48.57
CA VAL A 37 -11.40 8.75 -47.75
C VAL A 37 -11.89 8.15 -46.43
N LEU A 38 -12.64 7.05 -46.48
CA LEU A 38 -13.11 6.36 -45.29
C LEU A 38 -11.97 5.88 -44.38
N HIS A 39 -10.91 5.28 -44.95
CA HIS A 39 -9.75 4.85 -44.17
C HIS A 39 -9.05 6.03 -43.49
N ARG A 40 -8.94 7.17 -44.17
CA ARG A 40 -8.40 8.40 -43.58
C ARG A 40 -9.28 8.89 -42.43
N GLU A 41 -10.59 8.92 -42.62
CA GLU A 41 -11.56 9.33 -41.60
C GLU A 41 -11.54 8.41 -40.38
N LEU A 42 -11.48 7.09 -40.56
CA LEU A 42 -11.37 6.12 -39.46
C LEU A 42 -10.07 6.30 -38.68
N ARG A 43 -8.92 6.46 -39.36
CA ARG A 43 -7.64 6.71 -38.70
C ARG A 43 -7.62 8.02 -37.90
N VAL A 44 -8.22 9.06 -38.45
CA VAL A 44 -8.41 10.33 -37.75
C VAL A 44 -9.31 10.08 -36.55
N SER A 45 -10.52 9.59 -36.74
CA SER A 45 -11.50 9.39 -35.66
C SER A 45 -10.95 8.52 -34.51
N HIS A 46 -10.14 7.49 -34.80
CA HIS A 46 -9.45 6.70 -33.78
C HIS A 46 -8.36 7.49 -33.06
N ARG A 47 -7.50 8.23 -33.78
CA ARG A 47 -6.46 9.08 -33.17
C ARG A 47 -7.04 10.16 -32.27
N TRP A 48 -8.19 10.71 -32.65
CA TRP A 48 -8.88 11.77 -31.92
C TRP A 48 -9.88 11.24 -30.89
N GLY A 49 -10.02 9.91 -30.76
CA GLY A 49 -10.93 9.29 -29.79
C GLY A 49 -12.42 9.58 -30.03
N LEU A 50 -12.79 9.93 -31.28
CA LEU A 50 -14.16 10.29 -31.67
C LEU A 50 -15.06 9.06 -31.88
N LEU A 51 -14.47 7.90 -32.15
CA LEU A 51 -15.23 6.64 -32.18
C LEU A 51 -15.37 6.12 -30.75
N PRO A 52 -16.53 5.53 -30.39
CA PRO A 52 -16.66 4.70 -29.20
C PRO A 52 -15.82 3.43 -29.38
N ALA A 53 -14.50 3.58 -29.32
CA ALA A 53 -13.59 2.47 -29.23
C ALA A 53 -13.69 1.98 -27.79
N GLU A 54 -14.36 0.85 -27.59
CA GLU A 54 -13.98 0.00 -26.47
C GLU A 54 -12.46 -0.17 -26.57
N LYS A 55 -11.73 0.39 -25.61
CA LYS A 55 -10.27 0.32 -25.60
C LYS A 55 -9.88 -1.14 -25.73
N CYS A 56 -8.90 -1.43 -26.57
CA CYS A 56 -8.41 -2.79 -26.68
C CYS A 56 -7.97 -3.26 -25.28
N GLU A 57 -8.11 -4.56 -25.00
CA GLU A 57 -7.83 -5.10 -23.66
C GLU A 57 -6.48 -4.66 -23.11
N LEU A 58 -5.45 -4.63 -23.96
CA LEU A 58 -4.12 -4.18 -23.58
C LEU A 58 -4.11 -2.72 -23.11
N GLN A 59 -4.77 -1.81 -23.82
CA GLN A 59 -4.84 -0.41 -23.44
C GLN A 59 -5.63 -0.23 -22.13
N ARG A 60 -6.73 -0.97 -21.97
CA ARG A 60 -7.54 -1.00 -20.75
C ARG A 60 -6.71 -1.41 -19.54
N VAL A 61 -5.97 -2.52 -19.66
CA VAL A 61 -5.10 -3.06 -18.61
C VAL A 61 -3.93 -2.11 -18.30
N MET A 62 -3.33 -1.48 -19.31
CA MET A 62 -2.24 -0.52 -19.09
C MET A 62 -2.72 0.74 -18.36
N GLU A 63 -3.89 1.27 -18.73
CA GLU A 63 -4.50 2.40 -18.03
C GLU A 63 -4.90 2.03 -16.60
N GLN A 64 -5.53 0.86 -16.41
CA GLN A 64 -5.87 0.34 -15.09
C GLN A 64 -4.62 0.25 -14.20
N ARG A 65 -3.56 -0.39 -14.69
CA ARG A 65 -2.29 -0.52 -13.98
C ARG A 65 -1.68 0.86 -13.63
N ARG A 66 -1.78 1.83 -14.53
CA ARG A 66 -1.30 3.20 -14.28
C ARG A 66 -2.07 3.87 -13.16
N LEU A 67 -3.40 3.74 -13.15
CA LEU A 67 -4.27 4.29 -12.10
C LEU A 67 -4.05 3.61 -10.75
N GLU A 68 -3.91 2.28 -10.74
CA GLU A 68 -3.61 1.51 -9.52
C GLU A 68 -2.27 1.94 -8.90
N GLN A 69 -1.21 2.07 -9.71
CA GLN A 69 0.08 2.55 -9.23
C GLN A 69 0.01 3.99 -8.68
N GLN A 70 -0.75 4.87 -9.32
CA GLN A 70 -0.96 6.23 -8.80
C GLN A 70 -1.71 6.20 -7.47
N ARG A 71 -2.78 5.42 -7.37
CA ARG A 71 -3.56 5.24 -6.15
C ARG A 71 -2.70 4.68 -5.01
N GLU A 72 -1.87 3.69 -5.28
CA GLU A 72 -0.94 3.11 -4.30
C GLU A 72 0.08 4.13 -3.82
N ARG A 73 0.67 4.92 -4.73
CA ARG A 73 1.59 6.01 -4.36
C ARG A 73 0.90 7.05 -3.49
N GLU A 74 -0.32 7.46 -3.85
CA GLU A 74 -1.10 8.39 -3.04
C GLU A 74 -1.45 7.80 -1.67
N GLN A 75 -1.83 6.52 -1.60
CA GLN A 75 -2.12 5.83 -0.34
C GLN A 75 -0.87 5.68 0.54
N ALA A 76 0.30 5.40 -0.05
CA ALA A 76 1.56 5.33 0.68
C ALA A 76 2.00 6.69 1.23
N LEU A 77 1.63 7.78 0.57
CA LEU A 77 1.85 9.14 1.03
C LEU A 77 0.76 9.65 1.98
N ARG A 78 -0.36 8.93 2.12
CA ARG A 78 -1.44 9.34 3.01
C ARG A 78 -1.01 9.15 4.47
N PRO A 79 -1.19 10.17 5.32
CA PRO A 79 -1.01 9.99 6.75
C PRO A 79 -2.03 8.97 7.29
N LEU A 80 -1.68 8.29 8.38
CA LEU A 80 -2.59 7.37 9.06
C LEU A 80 -3.89 8.10 9.38
N THR A 81 -5.02 7.45 9.09
CA THR A 81 -6.34 7.95 9.41
C THR A 81 -6.52 8.09 10.93
N ASP A 82 -7.40 8.98 11.37
CA ASP A 82 -7.67 9.19 12.80
C ASP A 82 -8.05 7.89 13.52
N LEU A 83 -8.81 7.02 12.85
CA LEU A 83 -9.17 5.70 13.35
C LEU A 83 -7.94 4.78 13.49
N GLU A 84 -7.06 4.73 12.48
CA GLU A 84 -5.82 3.94 12.55
C GLU A 84 -4.89 4.44 13.65
N GLN A 85 -4.81 5.75 13.86
CA GLN A 85 -4.07 6.35 14.97
C GLN A 85 -4.65 5.90 16.32
N GLU A 86 -5.97 5.94 16.48
CA GLU A 86 -6.64 5.53 17.72
C GLU A 86 -6.46 4.03 18.00
N LEU A 87 -6.54 3.19 16.96
CA LEU A 87 -6.23 1.76 17.06
C LEU A 87 -4.77 1.51 17.46
N SER A 88 -3.82 2.25 16.89
CA SER A 88 -2.40 2.17 17.25
C SER A 88 -2.18 2.53 18.72
N LYS A 89 -2.77 3.64 19.19
CA LYS A 89 -2.72 4.04 20.60
C LYS A 89 -3.30 2.97 21.53
N ARG A 90 -4.46 2.40 21.18
CA ARG A 90 -5.09 1.34 21.96
C ARG A 90 -4.21 0.10 22.04
N ARG A 91 -3.59 -0.31 20.91
CA ARG A 91 -2.63 -1.42 20.89
C ARG A 91 -1.44 -1.14 21.80
N GLN A 92 -0.87 0.06 21.74
CA GLN A 92 0.27 0.43 22.59
C GLN A 92 -0.09 0.37 24.08
N ARG A 93 -1.29 0.83 24.47
CA ARG A 93 -1.77 0.72 25.86
C ARG A 93 -1.89 -0.74 26.30
N LEU A 94 -2.47 -1.60 25.47
CA LEU A 94 -2.59 -3.03 25.78
C LEU A 94 -1.22 -3.68 25.98
N LEU A 95 -0.25 -3.42 25.10
CA LEU A 95 1.12 -3.92 25.23
C LEU A 95 1.80 -3.44 26.51
N ALA A 96 1.56 -2.19 26.92
CA ALA A 96 2.08 -1.66 28.18
C ALA A 96 1.49 -2.40 29.40
N TYR A 97 0.18 -2.65 29.40
CA TYR A 97 -0.48 -3.43 30.46
C TYR A 97 0.01 -4.88 30.51
N GLU A 98 0.18 -5.54 29.37
CA GLU A 98 0.72 -6.89 29.31
C GLU A 98 2.13 -6.96 29.90
N LEU A 99 2.97 -5.96 29.61
CA LEU A 99 4.32 -5.88 30.17
C LEU A 99 4.30 -5.61 31.67
N GLU A 100 3.41 -4.75 32.14
CA GLU A 100 3.26 -4.46 33.57
C GLU A 100 2.74 -5.68 34.35
N GLU A 101 1.79 -6.43 33.81
CA GLU A 101 1.33 -7.69 34.41
C GLU A 101 2.46 -8.71 34.49
N LYS A 102 3.28 -8.86 33.44
CA LYS A 102 4.46 -9.74 33.47
C LYS A 102 5.44 -9.33 34.56
N LYS A 103 5.77 -8.03 34.65
CA LYS A 103 6.63 -7.51 35.71
C LYS A 103 6.06 -7.78 37.09
N ARG A 104 4.76 -7.55 37.30
CA ARG A 104 4.10 -7.84 38.58
C ARG A 104 4.19 -9.33 38.94
N GLN A 105 4.02 -10.22 37.96
CA GLN A 105 4.18 -11.66 38.16
C GLN A 105 5.63 -12.02 38.51
N GLU A 106 6.61 -11.45 37.81
CA GLU A 106 8.04 -11.63 38.12
C GLU A 106 8.38 -11.12 39.51
N ASP A 107 7.90 -9.94 39.90
CA ASP A 107 8.10 -9.35 41.23
C ASP A 107 7.54 -10.25 42.33
N LEU A 108 6.35 -10.84 42.12
CA LEU A 108 5.75 -11.81 43.03
C LEU A 108 6.59 -13.09 43.16
N GLN A 109 7.20 -13.56 42.06
CA GLN A 109 8.10 -14.72 42.10
C GLN A 109 9.45 -14.40 42.75
N ASN A 110 9.94 -13.17 42.57
CA ASN A 110 11.19 -12.68 43.14
C ASN A 110 11.09 -12.36 44.64
N VAL A 111 9.89 -12.39 45.24
CA VAL A 111 9.72 -12.23 46.70
C VAL A 111 10.48 -13.35 47.43
N PRO A 112 11.37 -13.00 48.37
CA PRO A 112 12.11 -14.00 49.13
C PRO A 112 11.19 -15.00 49.85
N GLU A 113 11.60 -16.26 49.88
CA GLU A 113 10.79 -17.37 50.41
C GLU A 113 10.34 -17.14 51.85
N PHE A 114 11.22 -16.63 52.72
CA PHE A 114 10.90 -16.37 54.13
C PHE A 114 9.75 -15.35 54.31
N VAL A 115 9.57 -14.42 53.37
CA VAL A 115 8.42 -13.49 53.35
C VAL A 115 7.15 -14.22 52.95
N ARG A 116 7.21 -15.08 51.92
CA ARG A 116 6.08 -15.91 51.46
C ARG A 116 5.60 -16.87 52.55
N VAL A 117 6.52 -17.49 53.28
CA VAL A 117 6.19 -18.43 54.38
C VAL A 117 5.58 -17.72 55.58
N LYS A 118 6.01 -16.48 55.89
CA LYS A 118 5.44 -15.69 57.00
C LYS A 118 3.94 -15.38 56.82
N ASP A 119 3.49 -15.19 55.60
CA ASP A 119 2.06 -14.94 55.32
C ASP A 119 1.20 -16.20 55.47
N ASN A 120 1.78 -17.40 55.26
CA ASN A 120 1.11 -18.66 55.55
C ASN A 120 0.87 -18.83 57.05
N LEU A 121 1.86 -18.51 57.89
CA LEU A 121 1.73 -18.52 59.35
C LEU A 121 0.67 -17.52 59.87
N ARG A 122 0.45 -16.41 59.16
CA ARG A 122 -0.56 -15.40 59.51
C ARG A 122 -2.00 -15.82 59.17
N ARG A 123 -2.18 -16.79 58.26
CA ARG A 123 -3.49 -17.31 57.83
C ARG A 123 -3.92 -18.54 58.61
N VAL A 124 -3.01 -19.20 59.33
CA VAL A 124 -3.39 -20.25 60.27
C VAL A 124 -4.10 -19.54 61.44
N PRO A 125 -5.37 -19.86 61.74
CA PRO A 125 -5.99 -19.34 62.95
C PRO A 125 -5.11 -19.77 64.12
N SER A 126 -4.62 -18.80 64.87
CA SER A 126 -3.88 -19.10 66.09
C SER A 126 -4.85 -19.89 66.98
N SER A 127 -4.44 -21.09 67.42
CA SER A 127 -5.26 -21.94 68.28
C SER A 127 -5.60 -21.27 69.63
N SER A 128 -5.03 -20.09 69.90
CA SER A 128 -5.38 -19.19 71.00
C SER A 128 -6.67 -18.37 70.81
N ASP A 129 -7.24 -18.28 69.60
CA ASP A 129 -8.42 -17.44 69.33
C ASP A 129 -9.77 -18.16 69.53
N ILE A 130 -9.78 -19.43 69.97
CA ILE A 130 -11.03 -20.18 70.25
C ILE A 130 -11.49 -20.03 71.71
N PHE A 131 -10.69 -19.48 72.63
CA PHE A 131 -11.13 -19.35 74.03
C PHE A 131 -10.46 -18.19 74.78
N THR A 132 -10.91 -16.95 74.55
CA THR A 132 -10.74 -15.88 75.55
C THR A 132 -12.00 -15.01 75.62
N PRO A 133 -12.79 -15.06 76.70
CA PRO A 133 -13.87 -14.11 76.90
C PRO A 133 -13.26 -12.77 77.34
N GLY A 134 -13.53 -11.73 76.55
CA GLY A 134 -13.68 -10.35 76.99
C GLY A 134 -12.50 -9.69 77.72
N PHE A 135 -11.86 -8.73 77.05
CA PHE A 135 -11.60 -7.41 77.65
C PHE A 135 -11.52 -6.38 76.51
N LYS A 136 -12.62 -5.65 76.29
CA LYS A 136 -12.61 -4.44 75.48
C LYS A 136 -11.79 -3.38 76.21
N ARG A 137 -10.52 -3.20 75.84
CA ARG A 137 -9.82 -1.95 76.12
C ARG A 137 -10.13 -0.97 75.01
N ASN A 138 -11.19 -0.21 75.22
CA ASN A 138 -11.36 1.09 74.56
C ASN A 138 -10.14 1.94 74.93
N SER A 139 -9.29 2.25 73.95
CA SER A 139 -8.36 3.36 74.06
C SER A 139 -8.77 4.39 73.02
N PRO A 140 -9.23 5.59 73.43
CA PRO A 140 -9.70 6.60 72.51
C PRO A 140 -8.55 7.48 72.03
N ASN A 141 -8.63 7.89 70.75
CA ASN A 141 -8.28 9.25 70.27
C ASN A 141 -6.75 9.52 70.21
N ILE A 142 -6.15 10.07 69.14
CA ILE A 142 -6.31 11.43 68.62
C ILE A 142 -5.49 11.55 67.31
N GLN A 143 -6.12 12.12 66.26
CA GLN A 143 -5.68 13.00 65.15
C GLN A 143 -4.21 12.89 64.65
N LYS A 144 -3.93 12.95 63.33
CA LYS A 144 -3.97 14.21 62.54
C LYS A 144 -4.35 13.99 61.07
N ARG A 145 -5.36 14.75 60.64
CA ARG A 145 -5.58 15.13 59.24
C ARG A 145 -4.47 16.11 58.83
N THR A 146 -3.82 15.85 57.71
CA THR A 146 -3.24 16.92 56.88
C THR A 146 -3.78 16.74 55.48
N VAL A 147 -4.63 17.68 55.08
CA VAL A 147 -5.11 17.84 53.71
C VAL A 147 -4.03 18.62 52.97
N ARG A 148 -3.54 18.11 51.84
CA ARG A 148 -2.74 18.89 50.90
C ARG A 148 -3.70 19.60 49.94
N VAL A 149 -3.52 20.91 49.80
CA VAL A 149 -4.00 21.71 48.67
C VAL A 149 -2.98 21.59 47.55
#